data_AF-A0A6A6W156-F1
#
_entry.id   AF-A0A6A6W156-F1
#
_cell.length_a   1.000
_cell.length_b   1.000
_cell.length_c   1.000
_cell.angle_alpha   90.00
_cell.angle_beta   90.00
_cell.angle_gamma   90.00
#
_symmetry.space_group_name_H-M   'P 1'
#
loop_
_entity.id
_entity.type
_entity.pdbx_description
1 polymer ?
#
loop_
_entity_poly.entity_id
_entity_poly.type
_entity_poly.pdbx_seq_one_letter_code
_entity_poly.pdbx_strand_id
1 'polypeptide(L)'
;MQIAEILSDLTSLRACDHAAAMALVSARPPSESSGQVVSSGQDQTAAASEADPDIARARDLVELHRAVKVAHRQGTLEMELEQARESVRKAVAGL
;
A
#
# COMPACT_ATOMS: atom_id res chain seq x y z
N MET A 1 -38.17 6.29 -12.89
CA MET A 1 -37.85 4.84 -12.82
C MET A 1 -36.77 4.47 -11.79
N GLN A 2 -36.12 5.43 -11.11
CA GLN A 2 -35.01 5.17 -10.16
C GLN A 2 -35.39 4.30 -8.95
N ILE A 3 -36.65 4.35 -8.51
CA ILE A 3 -37.11 3.54 -7.37
C ILE A 3 -37.09 2.04 -7.71
N ALA A 4 -37.35 1.68 -8.97
CA ALA A 4 -37.31 0.30 -9.41
C ALA A 4 -35.87 -0.26 -9.45
N GLU A 5 -34.89 0.56 -9.82
CA GLU A 5 -33.46 0.18 -9.79
C GLU A 5 -32.96 -0.04 -8.37
N ILE A 6 -33.28 0.87 -7.44
CA ILE A 6 -32.86 0.73 -6.03
C ILE A 6 -33.50 -0.51 -5.38
N LEU A 7 -34.77 -0.80 -5.69
CA LEU A 7 -35.43 -2.00 -5.18
C LEU A 7 -34.89 -3.28 -5.83
N SER A 8 -34.52 -3.23 -7.12
CA SER A 8 -33.84 -4.33 -7.82
C SER A 8 -32.44 -4.58 -7.25
N ASP A 9 -31.70 -3.53 -6.90
CA ASP A 9 -30.36 -3.65 -6.31
C ASP A 9 -30.42 -4.17 -4.87
N LEU A 10 -31.39 -3.71 -4.07
CA LEU A 10 -31.63 -4.22 -2.71
C LEU A 10 -32.10 -5.68 -2.69
N THR A 11 -32.89 -6.11 -3.68
CA THR A 11 -33.27 -7.53 -3.81
C THR A 11 -32.12 -8.39 -4.30
N SER A 12 -31.26 -7.86 -5.18
CA SER A 12 -30.02 -8.53 -5.60
C SER A 12 -29.03 -8.69 -4.43
N LEU A 13 -28.86 -7.67 -3.59
CA LEU A 13 -28.02 -7.75 -2.39
C LEU A 13 -28.55 -8.76 -1.37
N ARG A 14 -29.87 -8.90 -1.23
CA ARG A 14 -30.51 -9.92 -0.37
C ARG A 14 -30.39 -11.35 -0.92
N ALA A 15 -30.04 -11.52 -2.19
CA ALA A 15 -29.77 -12.84 -2.78
C ALA A 15 -28.41 -13.41 -2.34
N CYS A 16 -27.53 -12.59 -1.76
CA CYS A 16 -26.37 -13.08 -1.01
C CYS A 16 -26.83 -13.43 0.41
N ASP A 17 -26.91 -14.72 0.71
CA ASP A 17 -27.31 -15.22 2.02
C ASP A 17 -26.35 -14.67 3.10
N HIS A 18 -26.87 -13.75 3.91
CA HIS A 18 -26.11 -13.03 4.92
C HIS A 18 -25.43 -14.00 5.92
N ALA A 19 -26.10 -15.11 6.21
CA ALA A 19 -25.56 -16.16 7.07
C ALA A 19 -24.35 -16.85 6.43
N ALA A 20 -24.38 -17.12 5.12
CA ALA A 20 -23.25 -17.71 4.39
C ALA A 20 -22.07 -16.73 4.28
N ALA A 21 -22.34 -15.44 4.05
CA ALA A 21 -21.31 -14.41 4.06
C ALA A 21 -20.62 -14.29 5.44
N MET A 22 -21.41 -14.30 6.52
CA MET A 22 -20.89 -14.31 7.89
C MET A 22 -20.16 -15.61 8.24
N ALA A 23 -20.60 -16.76 7.73
CA ALA A 23 -19.91 -18.03 7.90
C ALA A 23 -18.55 -18.03 7.19
N LEU A 24 -18.44 -17.44 6.00
CA LEU A 24 -17.15 -17.30 5.30
C LEU A 24 -16.19 -16.34 6.02
N VAL A 25 -16.69 -15.29 6.66
CA VAL A 25 -15.88 -14.37 7.48
C VAL A 25 -15.46 -15.02 8.80
N SER A 26 -16.35 -15.77 9.45
CA SER A 26 -16.11 -16.38 10.76
C SER A 26 -15.35 -17.71 10.70
N ALA A 27 -15.40 -18.44 9.58
CA ALA A 27 -14.68 -19.69 9.38
C ALA A 27 -13.22 -19.49 8.92
N ARG A 28 -12.73 -18.26 8.77
CA ARG A 28 -11.30 -18.01 8.49
C ARG A 28 -10.50 -18.51 9.70
N PRO A 29 -9.69 -19.59 9.58
CA PRO A 29 -8.83 -20.02 10.66
C PRO A 29 -7.79 -18.93 10.94
N PRO A 30 -7.38 -18.71 12.21
CA PRO A 30 -6.28 -17.81 12.52
C PRO A 30 -5.05 -18.30 11.77
N SER A 31 -4.42 -17.39 11.03
CA SER A 31 -3.26 -17.68 10.19
C SER A 31 -2.05 -18.00 11.08
N GLU A 32 -1.97 -19.22 11.60
CA GLU A 32 -0.80 -19.70 12.34
C GLU A 32 0.26 -20.25 11.38
N SER A 33 0.98 -19.33 10.74
CA SER A 33 2.42 -19.37 10.45
C SER A 33 2.71 -18.14 9.58
N SER A 34 3.33 -17.07 10.04
CA SER A 34 4.46 -17.00 10.95
C SER A 34 4.37 -15.71 11.75
N GLY A 35 4.26 -15.85 13.07
CA GLY A 35 4.57 -14.81 14.06
C GLY A 35 3.67 -13.57 14.06
N GLN A 36 2.41 -13.67 14.49
CA GLN A 36 1.62 -12.45 14.73
C GLN A 36 0.60 -12.61 15.87
N VAL A 37 0.97 -11.97 16.98
CA VAL A 37 0.16 -11.40 18.06
C VAL A 37 -1.33 -11.75 18.13
N VAL A 38 -1.69 -12.34 19.27
CA VAL A 38 -3.02 -12.27 19.88
C VAL A 38 -3.54 -10.84 19.88
N SER A 39 -4.75 -10.62 19.35
CA SER A 39 -5.60 -9.53 19.84
C SER A 39 -7.06 -9.85 19.57
N SER A 40 -7.75 -10.30 20.62
CA SER A 40 -9.20 -10.23 20.72
C SER A 40 -9.65 -8.80 20.47
N GLY A 41 -10.76 -8.66 19.74
CA GLY A 41 -11.35 -7.37 19.43
C GLY A 41 -11.64 -6.55 20.68
N GLN A 42 -10.90 -5.46 20.84
CA GLN A 42 -11.35 -4.25 21.50
C GLN A 42 -10.39 -3.12 21.11
N ASP A 43 -10.92 -2.06 20.49
CA ASP A 43 -10.33 -0.72 20.43
C ASP A 43 -8.80 -0.61 20.30
N GLN A 44 -8.22 -1.14 19.22
CA GLN A 44 -6.80 -0.93 18.89
C GLN A 44 -6.59 -0.46 17.46
N THR A 45 -7.51 0.32 16.89
CA THR A 45 -7.31 0.95 15.58
C THR A 45 -6.46 2.24 15.64
N ALA A 46 -5.99 2.65 16.82
CA ALA A 46 -5.13 3.83 16.98
C ALA A 46 -3.79 3.58 17.69
N ALA A 47 -3.60 2.43 18.37
CA ALA A 47 -2.43 2.19 19.22
C ALA A 47 -1.43 1.15 18.66
N ALA A 48 -1.83 0.27 17.73
CA ALA A 48 -0.93 -0.70 17.11
C ALA A 48 -0.21 -0.15 15.86
N SER A 49 -0.70 0.98 15.33
CA SER A 49 -0.17 1.66 14.14
C SER A 49 1.16 2.40 14.35
N GLU A 50 1.66 2.43 15.58
CA GLU A 50 2.95 3.06 15.95
C GLU A 50 4.11 2.04 16.03
N ALA A 51 3.85 0.73 15.99
CA ALA A 51 4.85 -0.29 16.34
C ALA A 51 5.12 -1.35 15.26
N ASP A 52 4.40 -1.32 14.13
CA ASP A 52 4.70 -2.25 13.04
C ASP A 52 5.88 -1.70 12.20
N PRO A 53 7.07 -2.34 12.28
CA PRO A 53 8.24 -1.90 11.53
C PRO A 53 8.00 -1.92 10.02
N ASP A 54 7.05 -2.74 9.55
CA ASP A 54 6.74 -2.84 8.13
C ASP A 54 5.89 -1.66 7.66
N ILE A 55 5.01 -1.12 8.52
CA ILE A 55 4.26 0.11 8.22
C ILE A 55 5.19 1.32 8.17
N ALA A 56 6.14 1.42 9.10
CA ALA A 56 7.16 2.48 9.08
C ALA A 56 7.99 2.40 7.79
N ARG A 57 8.50 1.20 7.45
CA ARG A 57 9.27 0.96 6.23
C ARG A 57 8.46 1.27 4.95
N ALA A 58 7.18 0.93 4.92
CA ALA A 58 6.31 1.23 3.79
C ALA A 58 6.11 2.74 3.62
N ARG A 59 5.96 3.49 4.71
CA ARG A 59 5.88 4.96 4.68
C ARG A 59 7.16 5.59 4.15
N ASP A 60 8.31 5.16 4.68
CA ASP A 60 9.63 5.62 4.23
C ASP A 60 9.84 5.36 2.74
N LEU A 61 9.43 4.18 2.26
CA LEU A 61 9.55 3.82 0.83
C LEU A 61 8.67 4.70 -0.06
N VAL A 62 7.45 5.01 0.38
CA VAL A 62 6.53 5.89 -0.35
C VAL A 62 7.05 7.32 -0.38
N GLU A 63 7.58 7.81 0.74
CA GLU A 63 8.18 9.14 0.83
C GLU A 63 9.41 9.24 -0.08
N LEU A 64 10.30 8.26 -0.04
CA LEU A 64 11.46 8.17 -0.92
C LEU A 64 11.04 8.16 -2.39
N HIS A 65 10.05 7.34 -2.77
CA HIS A 65 9.55 7.29 -4.14
C HIS A 65 9.04 8.65 -4.60
N ARG A 66 8.29 9.34 -3.73
CA ARG A 66 7.77 10.68 -4.03
C ARG A 66 8.91 11.68 -4.20
N ALA A 67 9.88 11.70 -3.31
CA ALA A 67 11.04 12.59 -3.37
C ALA A 67 11.85 12.38 -4.66
N VAL A 68 12.17 11.12 -4.98
CA VAL A 68 12.88 10.76 -6.22
C VAL A 68 12.07 11.15 -7.46
N LYS A 69 10.76 10.90 -7.47
CA LYS A 69 9.90 11.25 -8.61
C LYS A 69 9.79 12.76 -8.81
N VAL A 70 9.75 13.55 -7.74
CA VAL A 70 9.77 15.01 -7.81
C VAL A 70 11.11 15.53 -8.32
N ALA A 71 12.23 15.02 -7.78
CA ALA A 71 13.57 15.39 -8.23
C ALA A 71 13.82 15.01 -9.69
N HIS A 72 13.31 13.85 -10.12
CA HIS A 72 13.38 13.42 -11.51
C HIS A 72 12.52 14.30 -12.43
N ARG A 73 11.31 14.66 -12.01
CA ARG A 73 10.47 15.62 -12.75
C ARG A 73 11.08 17.02 -12.82
N GLN A 74 11.85 17.43 -11.81
CA GLN A 74 12.56 18.71 -11.79
C GLN A 74 13.85 18.68 -12.64
N GLY A 75 14.26 17.53 -13.17
CA GLY A 75 15.41 17.41 -14.07
C GLY A 75 16.77 17.61 -13.40
N THR A 76 16.81 17.83 -12.09
CA THR A 76 18.06 18.07 -11.33
C THR A 76 18.91 16.81 -11.27
N LEU A 77 18.29 15.65 -11.08
CA LEU A 77 18.97 14.36 -11.10
C LEU A 77 19.58 14.02 -12.47
N GLU A 78 18.93 14.41 -13.57
CA GLU A 78 19.47 14.16 -14.90
C GLU A 78 20.68 15.06 -15.20
N MET A 79 20.65 16.31 -14.75
CA MET A 79 21.75 17.24 -14.89
C MET A 79 23.00 16.78 -14.11
N GLU A 80 22.83 16.41 -12.84
CA GLU A 80 23.94 15.91 -12.01
C GLU A 80 24.51 14.60 -12.58
N LEU A 81 23.64 13.72 -13.08
CA LEU A 81 24.05 12.44 -13.66
C LEU A 81 24.77 12.62 -14.99
N GLU A 82 24.34 13.55 -15.85
CA GLU A 82 25.06 13.85 -17.09
C GLU A 82 26.41 14.53 -16.82
N GLN A 83 26.48 15.42 -15.82
CA GLN A 83 27.75 16.03 -15.41
C GLN A 83 28.73 14.98 -14.86
N ALA A 84 28.25 14.01 -14.08
CA ALA A 84 29.05 12.88 -13.62
C ALA A 84 29.49 11.97 -14.79
N ARG A 85 28.63 11.77 -15.80
CA ARG A 85 29.01 11.03 -17.01
C ARG A 85 30.09 11.76 -17.82
N GLU A 86 29.99 13.07 -17.96
CA GLU A 86 31.00 13.87 -18.64
C GLU A 86 32.34 13.86 -17.90
N SER A 87 32.34 13.92 -16.57
CA SER A 87 33.58 13.84 -15.78
C SER A 87 34.28 12.48 -15.95
N VAL A 88 33.51 11.39 -15.94
CA VAL A 88 34.01 10.05 -16.22
C VAL A 88 34.51 9.93 -17.67
N ARG A 89 33.75 10.42 -18.66
CA ARG A 89 34.18 10.43 -20.07
C ARG A 89 35.49 11.21 -20.23
N LYS A 90 35.66 12.36 -19.58
CA LYS A 90 36.90 13.14 -19.60
C LYS A 90 38.07 12.38 -18.96
N ALA A 91 37.84 11.71 -17.83
CA ALA A 91 38.86 10.90 -17.17
C ALA A 91 39.28 9.68 -18.01
N VAL A 92 38.33 9.04 -18.70
CA VAL A 92 38.60 7.86 -19.55
C VAL A 92 39.19 8.24 -20.91
N ALA A 93 38.78 9.35 -21.52
CA ALA A 93 39.31 9.82 -22.80
C ALA A 93 40.69 10.51 -22.68
N GLY A 94 41.10 10.88 -21.46
CA GLY A 94 42.44 11.36 -21.15
C GLY A 94 43.46 10.26 -20.85
N LEU A 95 43.03 8.98 -20.89
CA LEU A 95 43.89 7.78 -20.85
C LEU A 95 44.09 7.24 -22.27
#